data_AF-D8DV10-F1
#
_entry.id   AF-D8DV10-F1
#
_cell.length_a   1.000
_cell.length_b   1.000
_cell.length_c   1.000
_cell.angle_alpha   90.00
_cell.angle_beta   90.00
_cell.angle_gamma   90.00
#
_symmetry.space_group_name_H-M   'P 1'
#
loop_
_entity.id
_entity.type
_entity.pdbx_description
1 polymer ?
#
loop_
_entity_poly.entity_id
_entity_poly.type
_entity_poly.pdbx_seq_one_letter_code
_entity_poly.pdbx_strand_id
1 'polypeptide(L)' 'HNLFWPIPNSAITANNQGQLRQNYGYDGYSDAIPMWTNWEDAVADEQ' A
#
# COMPACT_ATOMS: atom_id res chain seq x y z
N HIS A 1 -4.39 -10.11 -17.61
CA HIS A 1 -5.39 -9.04 -17.44
C HIS A 1 -5.38 -8.68 -15.97
N ASN A 2 -4.99 -7.45 -15.61
CA ASN A 2 -4.91 -7.04 -14.21
C ASN A 2 -6.33 -6.86 -13.66
N LEU A 3 -6.66 -7.61 -12.62
CA LEU A 3 -7.96 -7.56 -11.92
C LEU A 3 -8.08 -6.37 -10.96
N PHE A 4 -6.96 -5.72 -10.63
CA PHE A 4 -6.90 -4.65 -9.65
C PHE A 4 -6.71 -3.31 -10.33
N TRP A 5 -7.49 -2.32 -9.92
CA TRP A 5 -7.40 -0.94 -10.42
C TRP A 5 -6.20 -0.22 -9.79
N PRO A 6 -5.63 0.79 -10.46
CA PRO A 6 -4.56 1.58 -9.84
C PRO A 6 -5.10 2.31 -8.60
N ILE A 7 -4.31 2.28 -7.53
CA ILE A 7 -4.59 3.08 -6.34
C ILE A 7 -4.27 4.54 -6.67
N PRO A 8 -5.20 5.49 -6.47
CA PRO A 8 -4.93 6.90 -6.70
C PRO A 8 -3.74 7.39 -5.87
N ASN A 9 -2.82 8.13 -6.49
CA ASN A 9 -1.65 8.67 -5.79
C ASN A 9 -2.04 9.54 -4.60
N SER A 10 -3.17 10.26 -4.68
CA SER A 10 -3.70 11.03 -3.56
C SER A 10 -3.99 10.19 -2.32
N ALA A 11 -4.49 8.96 -2.48
CA ALA A 11 -4.73 8.04 -1.36
C ALA A 11 -3.42 7.50 -0.78
N ILE A 12 -2.40 7.29 -1.63
CA ILE A 12 -1.06 6.88 -1.20
C ILE A 12 -0.38 8.01 -0.41
N THR A 13 -0.41 9.24 -0.92
CA THR A 13 0.28 10.39 -0.29
C THR A 13 -0.48 10.96 0.91
N ALA A 14 -1.80 10.77 0.99
CA ALA A 14 -2.60 11.22 2.13
C ALA A 14 -2.52 10.26 3.33
N ASN A 15 -1.93 9.07 3.17
CA ASN A 15 -1.71 8.17 4.30
C ASN A 15 -0.57 8.70 5.17
N ASN A 16 -0.92 9.42 6.22
CA ASN A 16 0.03 10.03 7.14
C ASN A 16 0.55 9.05 8.20
N GLN A 17 -0.03 7.86 8.29
CA GLN A 17 0.28 6.86 9.31
C GLN A 17 1.14 5.70 8.78
N GLY A 18 1.40 5.67 7.46
CA GLY A 18 2.25 4.64 6.86
C GLY A 18 2.36 4.80 5.35
N GLN A 19 3.32 4.09 4.74
CA GLN A 19 3.45 4.08 3.29
C GLN A 19 2.54 3.02 2.68
N LEU A 20 1.58 3.44 1.86
CA LEU A 20 0.69 2.52 1.16
C LEU A 20 1.33 2.04 -0.16
N ARG A 21 1.42 0.73 -0.36
CA ARG A 21 1.96 0.15 -1.59
C ARG A 21 0.94 0.23 -2.72
N GLN A 22 1.38 0.64 -3.91
CA GLN A 22 0.59 0.55 -5.15
C GLN A 22 0.32 -0.92 -5.54
N ASN A 23 -0.65 -1.16 -6.42
CA ASN A 23 -0.90 -2.49 -6.99
C ASN A 23 0.20 -2.90 -7.99
N TYR A 24 0.50 -4.20 -8.05
CA TYR A 24 1.53 -4.75 -8.94
C TYR A 24 1.24 -4.42 -10.41
N GLY A 25 2.26 -3.92 -11.11
CA GLY A 25 2.18 -3.55 -12.52
C GLY A 25 1.65 -2.14 -12.81
N TYR A 26 1.53 -1.29 -11.78
CA TYR A 26 1.25 0.14 -11.94
C TYR A 26 2.43 1.01 -11.51
N ASP A 27 2.54 2.19 -12.11
CA ASP A 27 3.59 3.16 -11.78
C ASP A 27 3.52 3.56 -10.30
N GLY A 28 4.69 3.60 -9.64
CA GLY A 28 4.80 3.82 -8.20
C GLY A 28 4.72 2.54 -7.36
N TYR A 29 4.60 1.35 -7.99
CA TYR A 29 4.83 0.09 -7.30
C TYR A 29 6.27 -0.02 -6.81
N SER A 30 6.42 -0.42 -5.54
CA SER A 30 7.72 -0.67 -4.92
C SER A 30 7.60 -1.87 -3.97
N ASP A 31 8.41 -2.90 -4.21
CA ASP A 31 8.52 -4.07 -3.31
C ASP A 31 9.11 -3.72 -1.95
N ALA A 32 9.79 -2.57 -1.84
CA ALA A 32 10.33 -2.09 -0.57
C ALA A 32 9.24 -1.59 0.39
N ILE A 33 8.04 -1.27 -0.12
CA ILE A 33 6.91 -0.88 0.74
C ILE A 33 6.27 -2.17 1.27
N PRO A 34 6.27 -2.40 2.59
CA PRO A 34 5.63 -3.59 3.14
C PRO A 34 4.13 -3.54 2.85
N MET A 35 3.57 -4.68 2.46
CA MET A 35 2.12 -4.87 2.42
C MET A 35 1.79 -5.89 3.48
N TRP A 36 1.01 -5.47 4.47
CA TRP A 36 0.57 -6.37 5.52
C TRP A 36 -0.27 -7.49 4.92
N THR A 37 0.21 -8.71 5.09
CA THR A 37 -0.53 -9.94 4.76
C THR A 37 -1.34 -10.44 5.96
N ASN A 38 -1.03 -9.94 7.16
CA ASN A 38 -1.77 -10.17 8.40
C ASN A 38 -2.20 -8.83 8.99
N TRP A 39 -3.46 -8.74 9.43
CA TRP A 39 -4.01 -7.52 10.03
C TRP A 39 -3.40 -7.23 11.41
N GLU A 40 -2.92 -8.25 12.13
CA GLU A 40 -2.26 -8.08 13.44
C GLU A 40 -0.96 -7.27 13.32
N ASP A 41 -0.18 -7.51 12.27
CA ASP A 41 1.05 -6.75 11.98
C ASP A 41 0.74 -5.29 11.61
N ALA A 42 -0.41 -5.04 10.96
CA ALA A 42 -0.86 -3.69 10.64
C ALA A 42 -1.29 -2.93 11.92
N VAL A 43 -2.03 -3.59 12.82
CA VAL A 43 -2.46 -3.00 14.09
C VAL A 43 -1.27 -2.76 15.04
N ALA A 44 -0.25 -3.63 15.01
CA ALA A 44 0.96 -3.46 15.81
C ALA A 44 1.79 -2.24 15.39
N ASP A 45 1.73 -1.84 14.11
CA ASP A 45 2.45 -0.66 13.58
C ASP A 45 1.74 0.67 13.95
N GLU A 46 0.48 0.63 14.39
CA GLU A 46 -0.30 1.81 14.79
C GLU A 46 -0.01 2.34 16.22
N GLN A 47 0.85 1.67 17.02
CA GLN A 47 1.18 2.03 18.41
C GLN A 47 2.46 2.87 18.56
#